data_AF-A0A2I4EIR6-F1
#
_entry.id   AF-A0A2I4EIR6-F1
#
_cell.length_a   1.000
_cell.length_b   1.000
_cell.length_c   1.000
_cell.angle_alpha   90.00
_cell.angle_beta   90.00
_cell.angle_gamma   90.00
#
_symmetry.space_group_name_H-M   'P 1'
#
loop_
_entity.id
_entity.type
_entity.pdbx_description
1 polymer ?
#
loop_
_entity_poly.entity_id
_entity_poly.type
_entity_poly.pdbx_seq_one_letter_code
_entity_poly.pdbx_strand_id
1 'polypeptide(L)'
;MAFYHSTATSNIIPTATKFCLLFSLLMGMVSAQLSSDNFYATSCPKALETIKSGVDSAVQSEKRMGASLLRLHFHDCFVNGCDASVLLDGSGGEKVAGPNANSLRGFEVIDSIKSEVEKLCPGVVSCADILAVAARDSVVALSGASWSWKVELGRKDSATPGTANIGDIPAPTFNLSALITSFSNKGFTAKEMVALSGSHTIGQARCATFRARIYNETNIDSSFATSLKSNCPSAGGDDNLSPLDSTSPTSLDNAYYKNLQDQKGLLHSDQQLFSGGSTDAQVKAYISDPASFRTDFANAMVKMGNLSPLTGTYNGQIRTNCHSAN
;
A
#
# COMPACT_ATOMS: atom_id res chain seq x y z
N MET A 1 53.22 -7.20 -74.19
CA MET A 1 53.17 -5.98 -73.36
C MET A 1 51.72 -5.55 -73.27
N ALA A 2 51.05 -5.82 -72.15
CA ALA A 2 49.74 -5.28 -71.83
C ALA A 2 49.60 -5.30 -70.30
N PHE A 3 49.64 -4.12 -69.68
CA PHE A 3 49.41 -3.94 -68.25
C PHE A 3 47.92 -3.69 -68.01
N TYR A 4 47.31 -4.49 -67.13
CA TYR A 4 46.01 -4.16 -66.53
C TYR A 4 46.24 -3.16 -65.40
N HIS A 5 45.56 -2.00 -65.44
CA HIS A 5 45.42 -1.10 -64.30
C HIS A 5 44.01 -1.24 -63.72
N SER A 6 43.94 -1.61 -62.45
CA SER A 6 42.74 -1.61 -61.63
C SER A 6 42.58 -0.23 -61.00
N THR A 7 41.47 0.46 -61.27
CA THR A 7 41.09 1.69 -60.57
C THR A 7 40.08 1.36 -59.47
N ALA A 8 40.53 1.41 -58.22
CA ALA A 8 39.64 1.38 -57.05
C ALA A 8 39.04 2.78 -56.83
N THR A 9 37.72 2.90 -56.87
CA THR A 9 36.99 4.11 -56.49
C THR A 9 36.78 4.12 -54.98
N SER A 10 37.38 5.09 -54.29
CA SER A 10 37.16 5.32 -52.86
C SER A 10 35.82 6.03 -52.64
N ASN A 11 34.84 5.33 -52.06
CA ASN A 11 33.62 5.97 -51.55
C ASN A 11 33.94 6.75 -50.28
N ILE A 12 34.21 8.06 -50.42
CA ILE A 12 34.37 8.98 -49.30
C ILE A 12 32.96 9.32 -48.78
N ILE A 13 32.56 8.64 -47.71
CA ILE A 13 31.33 8.98 -46.98
C ILE A 13 31.57 10.33 -46.26
N PRO A 14 30.73 11.36 -46.45
CA PRO A 14 30.89 12.66 -45.80
C PRO A 14 30.88 12.50 -44.27
N THR A 15 31.85 13.11 -43.59
CA THR A 15 32.00 13.10 -42.12
C THR A 15 30.78 13.69 -41.39
N ALA A 16 30.00 14.56 -42.04
CA ALA A 16 28.76 15.12 -41.51
C ALA A 16 27.66 14.06 -41.29
N THR A 17 27.59 13.03 -42.14
CA THR A 17 26.54 11.99 -42.08
C THR A 17 26.75 11.02 -40.92
N LYS A 18 28.00 10.87 -40.43
CA LYS A 18 28.30 10.05 -39.24
C LYS A 18 27.90 10.75 -37.94
N PHE A 19 27.85 12.08 -37.91
CA PHE A 19 27.51 12.84 -36.70
C PHE A 19 25.99 12.85 -36.41
N CYS A 20 25.14 12.88 -37.44
CA CYS A 20 23.68 12.76 -37.29
C CYS A 20 23.23 11.38 -36.78
N LEU A 21 23.91 10.30 -37.18
CA LEU A 21 23.58 8.95 -36.72
C LEU A 21 23.96 8.73 -35.24
N LEU A 22 25.04 9.34 -34.74
CA LEU A 22 25.39 9.26 -33.31
C LEU A 22 24.46 10.10 -32.42
N PHE A 23 23.95 11.24 -32.89
CA PHE A 23 23.03 12.07 -32.09
C PHE A 23 21.62 11.48 -32.01
N SER A 24 21.24 10.63 -32.97
CA SER A 24 19.93 9.94 -32.99
C SER A 24 19.86 8.73 -32.04
N LEU A 25 21.01 8.24 -31.55
CA LEU A 25 21.12 7.15 -30.57
C LEU A 25 21.19 7.65 -29.12
N LEU A 26 21.13 8.97 -28.89
CA LEU A 26 21.20 9.62 -27.58
C LEU A 26 19.87 10.22 -27.12
N MET A 27 18.75 9.93 -27.80
CA MET A 27 17.44 10.05 -27.17
C MET A 27 17.33 8.93 -26.13
N GLY A 28 17.96 9.16 -24.98
CA GLY A 28 17.88 8.28 -23.83
C GLY A 28 16.42 7.97 -23.55
N MET A 29 16.13 6.70 -23.29
CA MET A 29 14.82 6.30 -22.81
C MET A 29 14.59 7.05 -21.49
N VAL A 30 13.82 8.14 -21.53
CA VAL A 30 13.39 8.85 -20.33
C VAL A 30 12.36 7.94 -19.67
N SER A 31 12.82 7.08 -18.76
CA SER A 31 11.93 6.37 -17.86
C SER A 31 11.49 7.39 -16.80
N ALA A 32 10.23 7.82 -16.85
CA ALA A 32 9.67 8.67 -15.81
C ALA A 32 9.59 7.85 -14.52
N GLN A 33 10.50 8.10 -13.58
CA GLN A 33 10.48 7.51 -12.23
C GLN A 33 9.42 8.19 -11.37
N LEU A 34 9.06 7.55 -10.25
CA LEU A 34 8.18 8.19 -9.27
C LEU A 34 8.82 9.49 -8.77
N SER A 35 8.00 10.52 -8.58
CA SER A 35 8.44 11.81 -8.05
C SER A 35 7.50 12.26 -6.94
N SER A 36 8.08 12.64 -5.80
CA SER A 36 7.35 13.34 -4.74
C SER A 36 7.11 14.82 -5.08
N ASP A 37 7.79 15.34 -6.10
CA ASP A 37 7.68 16.73 -6.51
C ASP A 37 6.93 16.82 -7.84
N ASN A 38 5.74 17.44 -7.78
CA ASN A 38 5.05 18.06 -8.91
C ASN A 38 4.67 17.16 -10.11
N PHE A 39 4.60 15.83 -9.97
CA PHE A 39 4.28 14.91 -11.08
C PHE A 39 3.00 15.32 -11.84
N TYR A 40 1.93 15.66 -11.12
CA TYR A 40 0.67 16.13 -11.68
C TYR A 40 0.52 17.67 -11.70
N ALA A 41 1.53 18.44 -11.31
CA ALA A 41 1.38 19.89 -11.11
C ALA A 41 1.02 20.65 -12.39
N THR A 42 1.40 20.12 -13.56
CA THR A 42 1.03 20.71 -14.87
C THR A 42 -0.10 19.94 -15.55
N SER A 43 -0.05 18.61 -15.52
CA SER A 43 -1.00 17.75 -16.25
C SER A 43 -2.36 17.63 -15.56
N CYS A 44 -2.41 17.72 -14.23
CA CYS A 44 -3.65 17.76 -13.46
C CYS A 44 -3.49 18.53 -12.13
N PRO A 45 -3.42 19.88 -12.17
CA PRO A 45 -3.01 20.68 -11.01
C PRO A 45 -3.89 20.52 -9.77
N LYS A 46 -5.18 20.16 -9.93
CA LYS A 46 -6.14 19.97 -8.84
C LYS A 46 -6.33 18.50 -8.42
N ALA A 47 -5.58 17.56 -8.99
CA ALA A 47 -5.73 16.12 -8.69
C ALA A 47 -5.67 15.83 -7.19
N LEU A 48 -4.61 16.27 -6.51
CA LEU A 48 -4.38 15.96 -5.10
C LEU A 48 -5.42 16.61 -4.19
N GLU A 49 -5.90 17.81 -4.52
CA GLU A 49 -6.97 18.49 -3.80
C GLU A 49 -8.30 17.72 -3.95
N THR A 50 -8.63 17.28 -5.17
CA THR A 50 -9.84 16.48 -5.44
C THR A 50 -9.81 15.14 -4.70
N ILE A 51 -8.68 14.42 -4.74
CA ILE A 51 -8.51 13.16 -3.99
C ILE A 51 -8.70 13.40 -2.50
N LYS A 52 -8.02 14.41 -1.94
CA LYS A 52 -8.13 14.77 -0.53
C LYS A 52 -9.57 15.06 -0.13
N SER A 53 -10.31 15.85 -0.91
CA SER A 53 -11.71 16.18 -0.63
C SER A 53 -12.60 14.93 -0.60
N GLY A 54 -12.39 13.99 -1.54
CA GLY A 54 -13.12 12.73 -1.56
C GLY A 54 -12.83 11.86 -0.33
N VAL A 55 -11.56 11.73 0.04
CA VAL A 55 -11.14 10.97 1.23
C VAL A 55 -11.66 11.61 2.51
N ASP A 56 -11.48 12.93 2.69
CA ASP A 56 -11.95 13.64 3.88
C ASP A 56 -13.47 13.49 4.04
N SER A 57 -14.24 13.54 2.95
CA SER A 57 -15.69 13.33 2.96
C SER A 57 -16.05 11.90 3.38
N ALA A 58 -15.36 10.91 2.81
CA ALA A 58 -15.58 9.51 3.13
C ALA A 58 -15.22 9.18 4.60
N VAL A 59 -14.10 9.69 5.10
CA VAL A 59 -13.67 9.49 6.50
C VAL A 59 -14.55 10.25 7.49
N GLN A 60 -15.08 11.42 7.13
CA GLN A 60 -16.06 12.14 7.94
C GLN A 60 -17.39 11.38 8.05
N SER A 61 -17.84 10.76 6.96
CA SER A 61 -19.04 9.92 6.94
C SER A 61 -18.84 8.63 7.75
N GLU A 62 -17.68 7.99 7.61
CA GLU A 62 -17.34 6.76 8.33
C GLU A 62 -15.84 6.72 8.65
N LYS A 63 -15.48 6.89 9.94
CA LYS A 63 -14.06 6.91 10.37
C LYS A 63 -13.27 5.66 9.96
N ARG A 64 -13.90 4.47 9.97
CA ARG A 64 -13.28 3.21 9.56
C ARG A 64 -12.89 3.20 8.07
N MET A 65 -13.50 4.04 7.23
CA MET A 65 -13.13 4.12 5.82
C MET A 65 -11.66 4.51 5.65
N GLY A 66 -11.12 5.39 6.48
CA GLY A 66 -9.69 5.74 6.42
C GLY A 66 -8.76 4.55 6.66
N ALA A 67 -9.08 3.70 7.65
CA ALA A 67 -8.36 2.44 7.87
C ALA A 67 -8.51 1.47 6.69
N SER A 68 -9.69 1.47 6.05
CA SER A 68 -9.98 0.60 4.91
C SER A 68 -9.16 1.00 3.68
N LEU A 69 -9.06 2.29 3.38
CA LEU A 69 -8.27 2.84 2.27
C LEU A 69 -6.77 2.64 2.49
N LEU A 70 -6.29 2.84 3.72
CA LEU A 70 -4.90 2.53 4.10
C LEU A 70 -4.58 1.05 3.86
N ARG A 71 -5.45 0.14 4.30
CA ARG A 71 -5.30 -1.30 4.09
C ARG A 71 -5.37 -1.68 2.61
N LEU A 72 -6.23 -1.02 1.82
CA LEU A 72 -6.36 -1.27 0.39
C LEU A 72 -5.05 -0.97 -0.35
N HIS A 73 -4.34 0.11 0.01
CA HIS A 73 -3.02 0.40 -0.54
C HIS A 73 -1.95 -0.61 -0.11
N PHE A 74 -1.96 -1.08 1.15
CA PHE A 74 -1.07 -2.16 1.59
C PHE A 74 -1.28 -3.44 0.76
N HIS A 75 -2.54 -3.84 0.58
CA HIS A 75 -2.88 -5.05 -0.19
C HIS A 75 -2.53 -4.94 -1.66
N ASP A 76 -2.63 -3.75 -2.25
CA ASP A 76 -2.10 -3.47 -3.60
C ASP A 76 -0.58 -3.69 -3.62
N CYS A 77 0.16 -2.91 -2.83
CA CYS A 77 1.62 -2.91 -2.88
C CYS A 77 2.28 -4.25 -2.54
N PHE A 78 1.68 -5.06 -1.67
CA PHE A 78 2.22 -6.36 -1.31
C PHE A 78 2.02 -7.43 -2.38
N VAL A 79 1.13 -7.22 -3.36
CA VAL A 79 0.85 -8.17 -4.44
C VAL A 79 1.30 -7.55 -5.76
N ASN A 80 2.36 -8.09 -6.38
CA ASN A 80 2.98 -7.56 -7.62
C ASN A 80 3.55 -6.14 -7.57
N GLY A 81 3.33 -5.38 -6.50
CA GLY A 81 3.77 -3.98 -6.37
C GLY A 81 2.58 -3.03 -6.39
N CYS A 82 2.84 -1.74 -6.25
CA CYS A 82 1.77 -0.73 -6.21
C CYS A 82 1.30 -0.40 -7.63
N ASP A 83 0.44 -1.23 -8.21
CA ASP A 83 -0.02 -1.13 -9.60
C ASP A 83 -1.56 -1.12 -9.75
N ALA A 84 -2.28 -0.98 -8.63
CA ALA A 84 -3.73 -1.03 -8.51
C ALA A 84 -4.35 -2.30 -9.13
N SER A 85 -3.62 -3.41 -9.20
CA SER A 85 -4.12 -4.71 -9.64
C SER A 85 -5.27 -5.20 -8.76
N VAL A 86 -5.23 -4.90 -7.45
CA VAL A 86 -6.28 -5.23 -6.47
C VAL A 86 -7.66 -4.64 -6.81
N LEU A 87 -7.70 -3.59 -7.64
CA LEU A 87 -8.94 -2.91 -8.03
C LEU A 87 -9.66 -3.57 -9.20
N LEU A 88 -8.99 -4.44 -9.97
CA LEU A 88 -9.60 -5.12 -11.12
C LEU A 88 -10.68 -6.10 -10.68
N ASP A 89 -11.83 -6.07 -11.36
CA ASP A 89 -12.88 -7.06 -11.19
C ASP A 89 -12.60 -8.32 -12.02
N GLY A 90 -13.07 -9.47 -11.51
CA GLY A 90 -12.97 -10.74 -12.20
C GLY A 90 -13.22 -11.92 -11.27
N SER A 91 -13.81 -13.00 -11.80
CA SER A 91 -14.13 -14.21 -11.03
C SER A 91 -12.92 -14.94 -10.46
N GLY A 92 -11.72 -14.66 -10.99
CA GLY A 92 -10.44 -15.11 -10.46
C GLY A 92 -9.51 -13.96 -10.08
N GLY A 93 -10.05 -12.76 -9.81
CA GLY A 93 -9.29 -11.58 -9.41
C GLY A 93 -8.93 -11.57 -7.92
N GLU A 94 -8.15 -10.59 -7.50
CA GLU A 94 -7.67 -10.52 -6.12
C GLU A 94 -8.78 -10.28 -5.09
N LYS A 95 -9.87 -9.61 -5.46
CA LYS A 95 -10.98 -9.29 -4.53
C LYS A 95 -11.65 -10.53 -3.93
N VAL A 96 -11.65 -11.64 -4.66
CA VAL A 96 -12.25 -12.92 -4.21
C VAL A 96 -11.23 -13.85 -3.54
N ALA A 97 -9.97 -13.44 -3.44
CA ALA A 97 -8.93 -14.24 -2.81
C ALA A 97 -8.97 -14.14 -1.28
N GLY A 98 -8.47 -15.16 -0.57
CA GLY A 98 -8.66 -15.33 0.88
C GLY A 98 -8.42 -14.09 1.76
N PRO A 99 -7.29 -13.37 1.63
CA PRO A 99 -7.02 -12.17 2.44
C PRO A 99 -7.98 -10.99 2.19
N ASN A 100 -8.65 -10.99 1.04
CA ASN A 100 -9.43 -9.87 0.48
C ASN A 100 -10.94 -10.12 0.55
N ALA A 101 -11.36 -11.37 0.31
CA ALA A 101 -12.76 -11.75 0.24
C ALA A 101 -13.51 -11.44 1.55
N ASN A 102 -14.60 -10.70 1.42
CA ASN A 102 -15.41 -10.22 2.55
C ASN A 102 -14.58 -9.45 3.59
N SER A 103 -13.50 -8.80 3.17
CA SER A 103 -12.47 -8.22 4.06
C SER A 103 -12.01 -6.84 3.60
N LEU A 104 -11.49 -6.71 2.38
CA LEU A 104 -11.20 -5.41 1.78
C LEU A 104 -12.49 -4.66 1.45
N ARG A 105 -12.44 -3.33 1.51
CA ARG A 105 -13.56 -2.43 1.24
C ARG A 105 -13.06 -1.03 0.87
N GLY A 106 -13.96 -0.17 0.42
CA GLY A 106 -13.64 1.20 0.00
C GLY A 106 -13.40 1.35 -1.49
N PHE A 107 -13.66 0.30 -2.28
CA PHE A 107 -13.58 0.33 -3.74
C PHE A 107 -14.45 1.44 -4.33
N GLU A 108 -15.66 1.62 -3.78
CA GLU A 108 -16.65 2.61 -4.22
C GLU A 108 -16.17 4.05 -3.95
N VAL A 109 -15.36 4.25 -2.90
CA VAL A 109 -14.74 5.54 -2.61
C VAL A 109 -13.65 5.84 -3.63
N ILE A 110 -12.83 4.85 -3.98
CA ILE A 110 -11.81 4.98 -5.03
C ILE A 110 -12.46 5.29 -6.38
N ASP A 111 -13.57 4.64 -6.72
CA ASP A 111 -14.34 4.91 -7.93
C ASP A 111 -14.90 6.32 -7.98
N SER A 112 -15.50 6.78 -6.88
CA SER A 112 -16.02 8.14 -6.80
C SER A 112 -14.90 9.16 -6.98
N ILE A 113 -13.75 8.97 -6.33
CA ILE A 113 -12.58 9.83 -6.48
C ILE A 113 -12.08 9.80 -7.93
N LYS A 114 -11.95 8.60 -8.51
CA LYS A 114 -11.50 8.43 -9.89
C LYS A 114 -12.41 9.16 -10.86
N SER A 115 -13.73 9.05 -10.70
CA SER A 115 -14.70 9.72 -11.55
C SER A 115 -14.54 11.25 -11.51
N GLU A 116 -14.36 11.84 -10.33
CA GLU A 116 -14.15 13.29 -10.20
C GLU A 116 -12.80 13.73 -10.79
N VAL A 117 -11.75 12.93 -10.63
CA VAL A 117 -10.43 13.20 -11.23
C VAL A 117 -10.48 13.09 -12.76
N GLU A 118 -11.20 12.11 -13.32
CA GLU A 118 -11.38 11.97 -14.77
C GLU A 118 -12.18 13.13 -15.37
N LYS A 119 -13.15 13.71 -14.66
CA LYS A 119 -13.84 14.93 -15.11
C LYS A 119 -12.91 16.14 -15.19
N LEU A 120 -11.89 16.18 -14.33
CA LEU A 120 -10.93 17.28 -14.24
C LEU A 120 -9.82 17.15 -15.30
N CYS A 121 -9.28 15.94 -15.47
CA CYS A 121 -8.11 15.68 -16.31
C CYS A 121 -8.15 14.25 -16.86
N PRO A 122 -8.95 14.00 -17.93
CA PRO A 122 -9.18 12.66 -18.46
C PRO A 122 -7.88 11.91 -18.78
N GLY A 123 -7.76 10.68 -18.29
CA GLY A 123 -6.64 9.78 -18.59
C GLY A 123 -5.28 10.22 -18.05
N VAL A 124 -5.24 11.10 -17.04
CA VAL A 124 -3.98 11.61 -16.48
C VAL A 124 -3.54 10.87 -15.22
N VAL A 125 -4.42 10.71 -14.23
CA VAL A 125 -4.06 10.19 -12.90
C VAL A 125 -4.38 8.71 -12.79
N SER A 126 -3.39 7.88 -12.46
CA SER A 126 -3.58 6.43 -12.30
C SER A 126 -4.39 6.08 -11.05
N CYS A 127 -5.03 4.91 -11.07
CA CYS A 127 -5.68 4.38 -9.87
C CYS A 127 -4.66 4.00 -8.78
N ALA A 128 -3.46 3.56 -9.18
CA ALA A 128 -2.36 3.28 -8.27
C ALA A 128 -1.92 4.51 -7.46
N ASP A 129 -1.83 5.68 -8.10
CA ASP A 129 -1.55 6.93 -7.37
C ASP A 129 -2.72 7.39 -6.50
N ILE A 130 -3.97 7.18 -6.94
CA ILE A 130 -5.15 7.46 -6.10
C ILE A 130 -5.10 6.63 -4.81
N LEU A 131 -4.77 5.34 -4.87
CA LEU A 131 -4.60 4.50 -3.68
C LEU A 131 -3.52 5.03 -2.73
N ALA A 132 -2.35 5.39 -3.27
CA ALA A 132 -1.24 5.90 -2.47
C ALA A 132 -1.59 7.23 -1.77
N VAL A 133 -2.22 8.15 -2.49
CA VAL A 133 -2.67 9.44 -1.94
C VAL A 133 -3.80 9.23 -0.92
N ALA A 134 -4.77 8.36 -1.23
CA ALA A 134 -5.88 8.08 -0.33
C ALA A 134 -5.45 7.45 0.99
N ALA A 135 -4.44 6.58 0.97
CA ALA A 135 -3.83 6.04 2.17
C ALA A 135 -3.21 7.13 3.05
N ARG A 136 -2.44 8.07 2.45
CA ARG A 136 -1.83 9.19 3.17
C ARG A 136 -2.89 10.13 3.75
N ASP A 137 -3.86 10.54 2.94
CA ASP A 137 -4.91 11.46 3.38
C ASP A 137 -5.80 10.87 4.47
N SER A 138 -6.03 9.54 4.44
CA SER A 138 -6.71 8.82 5.52
C SER A 138 -5.96 8.89 6.85
N VAL A 139 -4.63 8.74 6.82
CA VAL A 139 -3.77 8.87 8.01
C VAL A 139 -3.78 10.31 8.54
N VAL A 140 -3.70 11.30 7.66
CA VAL A 140 -3.82 12.72 8.05
C VAL A 140 -5.15 12.98 8.73
N ALA A 141 -6.26 12.51 8.16
CA ALA A 141 -7.60 12.73 8.70
C ALA A 141 -7.82 12.06 10.07
N LEU A 142 -7.28 10.85 10.28
CA LEU A 142 -7.46 10.09 11.52
C LEU A 142 -6.44 10.41 12.61
N SER A 143 -5.34 11.10 12.27
CA SER A 143 -4.34 11.57 13.23
C SER A 143 -4.54 13.02 13.69
N GLY A 144 -5.65 13.66 13.28
CA GLY A 144 -5.86 15.09 13.54
C GLY A 144 -4.81 15.98 12.88
N ALA A 145 -4.36 15.60 11.68
CA ALA A 145 -3.32 16.26 10.89
C ALA A 145 -1.91 16.32 11.52
N SER A 146 -1.64 15.51 12.56
CA SER A 146 -0.32 15.47 13.20
C SER A 146 0.69 14.56 12.48
N TRP A 147 0.26 13.81 11.45
CA TRP A 147 1.06 12.80 10.73
C TRP A 147 0.84 13.00 9.23
N SER A 148 1.92 13.06 8.46
CA SER A 148 1.87 13.14 7.00
C SER A 148 3.23 12.78 6.42
N TRP A 149 3.25 12.45 5.13
CA TRP A 149 4.47 12.30 4.33
C TRP A 149 4.21 12.80 2.91
N LYS A 150 5.30 13.03 2.18
CA LYS A 150 5.24 13.29 0.74
C LYS A 150 5.00 11.97 0.02
N VAL A 151 3.89 11.87 -0.71
CA VAL A 151 3.59 10.72 -1.56
C VAL A 151 4.36 10.87 -2.86
N GLU A 152 5.17 9.88 -3.22
CA GLU A 152 5.77 9.79 -4.55
C GLU A 152 4.71 9.34 -5.55
N LEU A 153 4.64 9.98 -6.71
CA LEU A 153 3.58 9.83 -7.72
C LEU A 153 4.19 9.48 -9.08
N GLY A 154 3.36 8.95 -9.98
CA GLY A 154 3.74 8.52 -11.32
C GLY A 154 3.61 7.02 -11.55
N ARG A 155 2.94 6.30 -10.64
CA ARG A 155 2.62 4.88 -10.85
C ARG A 155 1.66 4.75 -12.03
N LYS A 156 1.74 3.64 -12.74
CA LYS A 156 0.78 3.22 -13.76
C LYS A 156 0.02 2.00 -13.31
N ASP A 157 -1.14 1.82 -13.91
CA ASP A 157 -2.06 0.75 -13.60
C ASP A 157 -1.69 -0.53 -14.35
N SER A 158 -1.79 -1.66 -13.67
CA SER A 158 -1.71 -2.98 -14.31
C SER A 158 -2.91 -3.25 -15.22
N ALA A 159 -2.69 -4.09 -16.24
CA ALA A 159 -3.76 -4.63 -17.09
C ALA A 159 -4.31 -5.97 -16.58
N THR A 160 -3.67 -6.58 -15.58
CA THR A 160 -4.01 -7.91 -15.06
C THR A 160 -3.98 -7.94 -13.53
N PRO A 161 -4.88 -8.70 -12.88
CA PRO A 161 -4.82 -8.90 -11.43
C PRO A 161 -3.55 -9.68 -11.04
N GLY A 162 -3.03 -9.45 -9.84
CA GLY A 162 -1.81 -10.05 -9.29
C GLY A 162 -2.00 -11.36 -8.53
N THR A 163 -3.00 -12.16 -8.90
CA THR A 163 -3.44 -13.34 -8.13
C THR A 163 -2.37 -14.39 -7.85
N ALA A 164 -1.34 -14.49 -8.69
CA ALA A 164 -0.22 -15.41 -8.49
C ALA A 164 0.54 -15.17 -7.17
N ASN A 165 0.58 -13.92 -6.69
CA ASN A 165 1.35 -13.51 -5.53
C ASN A 165 0.47 -13.15 -4.32
N ILE A 166 -0.80 -13.56 -4.31
CA ILE A 166 -1.72 -13.27 -3.19
C ILE A 166 -1.22 -13.85 -1.84
N GLY A 167 -0.43 -14.93 -1.89
CA GLY A 167 0.19 -15.54 -0.72
C GLY A 167 1.26 -14.66 -0.03
N ASP A 168 1.65 -13.55 -0.65
CA ASP A 168 2.61 -12.61 -0.08
C ASP A 168 2.01 -11.76 1.04
N ILE A 169 0.67 -11.67 1.13
CA ILE A 169 -0.01 -10.96 2.20
C ILE A 169 0.10 -11.76 3.51
N PRO A 170 0.71 -11.22 4.58
CA PRO A 170 0.83 -11.90 5.86
C PRO A 170 -0.54 -12.23 6.47
N ALA A 171 -0.70 -13.45 6.98
CA ALA A 171 -1.92 -13.87 7.66
C ALA A 171 -1.93 -13.41 9.12
N PRO A 172 -3.11 -13.16 9.73
CA PRO A 172 -3.22 -12.75 11.14
C PRO A 172 -2.76 -13.84 12.11
N THR A 173 -2.56 -15.07 11.64
CA THR A 173 -2.10 -16.25 12.42
C THR A 173 -0.58 -16.47 12.35
N PHE A 174 0.17 -15.60 11.67
CA PHE A 174 1.62 -15.73 11.58
C PHE A 174 2.31 -15.45 12.92
N ASN A 175 3.28 -16.30 13.27
CA ASN A 175 4.22 -16.04 14.35
C ASN A 175 5.26 -14.98 13.96
N LEU A 176 6.05 -14.49 14.91
CA LEU A 176 7.04 -13.43 14.67
C LEU A 176 8.03 -13.75 13.54
N SER A 177 8.54 -14.98 13.47
CA SER A 177 9.48 -15.40 12.42
C SER A 177 8.85 -15.33 11.02
N ALA A 178 7.60 -15.77 10.89
CA ALA A 178 6.87 -15.75 9.63
C ALA A 178 6.55 -14.31 9.19
N LEU A 179 6.18 -13.43 10.14
CA LEU A 179 5.98 -12.01 9.88
C LEU A 179 7.27 -11.35 9.36
N ILE A 180 8.40 -11.54 10.06
CA ILE A 180 9.70 -10.99 9.64
C ILE A 180 10.08 -11.49 8.25
N THR A 181 9.88 -12.78 7.97
CA THR A 181 10.19 -13.37 6.65
C THR A 181 9.31 -12.76 5.55
N SER A 182 8.00 -12.66 5.76
CA SER A 182 7.06 -12.09 4.80
C SER A 182 7.42 -10.64 4.44
N PHE A 183 7.72 -9.81 5.44
CA PHE A 183 8.15 -8.43 5.22
C PHE A 183 9.55 -8.34 4.60
N SER A 184 10.49 -9.21 4.99
CA SER A 184 11.83 -9.26 4.40
C SER A 184 11.81 -9.64 2.92
N ASN A 185 10.87 -10.48 2.49
CA ASN A 185 10.68 -10.82 1.07
C ASN A 185 10.27 -9.59 0.22
N LYS A 186 9.72 -8.55 0.86
CA LYS A 186 9.41 -7.24 0.27
C LYS A 186 10.47 -6.19 0.59
N GLY A 187 11.62 -6.59 1.14
CA GLY A 187 12.75 -5.71 1.43
C GLY A 187 12.61 -4.87 2.70
N PHE A 188 11.67 -5.19 3.61
CA PHE A 188 11.52 -4.49 4.89
C PHE A 188 12.31 -5.16 6.01
N THR A 189 12.83 -4.32 6.91
CA THR A 189 13.41 -4.74 8.18
C THR A 189 12.33 -5.07 9.21
N ALA A 190 12.69 -5.78 10.27
CA ALA A 190 11.78 -6.02 11.40
C ALA A 190 11.29 -4.72 12.06
N LYS A 191 12.12 -3.66 12.09
CA LYS A 191 11.73 -2.35 12.61
C LYS A 191 10.62 -1.71 11.77
N GLU A 192 10.76 -1.75 10.45
CA GLU A 192 9.76 -1.22 9.51
C GLU A 192 8.47 -2.04 9.56
N MET A 193 8.56 -3.36 9.71
CA MET A 193 7.41 -4.23 9.95
C MET A 193 6.65 -3.80 11.21
N VAL A 194 7.33 -3.61 12.35
CA VAL A 194 6.69 -3.15 13.60
C VAL A 194 6.05 -1.78 13.43
N ALA A 195 6.67 -0.88 12.65
CA ALA A 195 6.06 0.41 12.30
C ALA A 195 4.76 0.22 11.52
N LEU A 196 4.78 -0.55 10.41
CA LEU A 196 3.60 -0.77 9.57
C LEU A 196 2.48 -1.53 10.28
N SER A 197 2.79 -2.47 11.18
CA SER A 197 1.80 -3.11 12.06
C SER A 197 1.06 -2.10 12.95
N GLY A 198 1.70 -0.96 13.27
CA GLY A 198 1.06 0.14 13.97
C GLY A 198 -0.14 0.76 13.25
N SER A 199 -0.35 0.47 11.95
CA SER A 199 -1.59 0.82 11.24
C SER A 199 -2.84 0.22 11.89
N HIS A 200 -2.71 -0.88 12.64
CA HIS A 200 -3.79 -1.49 13.44
C HIS A 200 -4.23 -0.65 14.66
N THR A 201 -3.65 0.53 14.90
CA THR A 201 -4.22 1.52 15.83
C THR A 201 -5.60 2.02 15.39
N ILE A 202 -5.96 1.85 14.12
CA ILE A 202 -7.28 2.20 13.57
C ILE A 202 -7.94 1.00 12.88
N GLY A 203 -9.27 1.02 12.81
CA GLY A 203 -10.05 0.05 12.06
C GLY A 203 -10.54 -1.13 12.90
N GLN A 204 -11.04 -2.15 12.21
CA GLN A 204 -11.71 -3.29 12.85
C GLN A 204 -11.42 -4.58 12.10
N ALA A 205 -11.40 -5.69 12.85
CA ALA A 205 -11.25 -7.03 12.33
C ALA A 205 -12.52 -7.85 12.57
N ARG A 206 -12.72 -8.86 11.72
CA ARG A 206 -13.81 -9.82 11.84
C ARG A 206 -13.48 -10.91 12.86
N CYS A 207 -14.46 -11.40 13.59
CA CYS A 207 -14.34 -12.47 14.57
C CYS A 207 -13.57 -13.68 14.02
N ALA A 208 -13.84 -14.07 12.77
CA ALA A 208 -13.13 -15.16 12.10
C ALA A 208 -11.59 -15.04 12.11
N THR A 209 -11.05 -13.82 12.18
CA THR A 209 -9.60 -13.55 12.13
C THR A 209 -8.90 -13.62 13.48
N PHE A 210 -9.63 -13.54 14.60
CA PHE A 210 -9.06 -13.55 15.95
C PHE A 210 -9.71 -14.56 16.91
N ARG A 211 -10.76 -15.26 16.49
CA ARG A 211 -11.47 -16.25 17.33
C ARG A 211 -10.52 -17.28 17.94
N ALA A 212 -9.62 -17.85 17.14
CA ALA A 212 -8.68 -18.86 17.62
C ALA A 212 -7.85 -18.33 18.80
N ARG A 213 -7.41 -17.07 18.72
CA ARG A 213 -6.63 -16.43 19.77
C ARG A 213 -7.41 -16.29 21.07
N ILE A 214 -8.61 -15.68 21.04
CA ILE A 214 -9.36 -15.39 22.27
C ILE A 214 -9.83 -16.66 23.01
N TYR A 215 -9.91 -17.80 22.32
CA TYR A 215 -10.31 -19.08 22.91
C TYR A 215 -9.13 -19.97 23.31
N ASN A 216 -7.99 -19.92 22.61
CA ASN A 216 -6.94 -20.94 22.74
C ASN A 216 -5.57 -20.40 23.19
N GLU A 217 -5.32 -19.09 23.11
CA GLU A 217 -4.03 -18.51 23.48
C GLU A 217 -3.99 -18.03 24.93
N THR A 218 -2.79 -18.03 25.51
CA THR A 218 -2.56 -17.66 26.92
C THR A 218 -1.85 -16.31 27.08
N ASN A 219 -1.24 -15.78 26.02
CA ASN A 219 -0.64 -14.44 25.98
C ASN A 219 -1.71 -13.39 25.60
N ILE A 220 -2.84 -13.42 26.29
CA ILE A 220 -3.92 -12.44 26.14
C ILE A 220 -4.46 -12.10 27.52
N ASP A 221 -4.69 -10.81 27.78
CA ASP A 221 -5.36 -10.40 29.01
C ASP A 221 -6.73 -11.09 29.12
N SER A 222 -6.98 -11.74 30.25
CA SER A 222 -8.15 -12.61 30.43
C SER A 222 -9.47 -11.83 30.43
N SER A 223 -9.45 -10.60 30.93
CA SER A 223 -10.61 -9.71 30.92
C SER A 223 -10.92 -9.22 29.51
N PHE A 224 -9.88 -8.82 28.76
CA PHE A 224 -9.99 -8.46 27.36
C PHE A 224 -10.53 -9.63 26.50
N ALA A 225 -9.95 -10.83 26.64
CA ALA A 225 -10.42 -12.03 25.96
C ALA A 225 -11.91 -12.31 26.24
N THR A 226 -12.32 -12.20 27.50
CA THR A 226 -13.72 -12.40 27.93
C THR A 226 -14.65 -11.36 27.31
N SER A 227 -14.23 -10.09 27.26
CA SER A 227 -15.02 -9.03 26.63
C SER A 227 -15.28 -9.30 25.14
N LEU A 228 -14.28 -9.80 24.41
CA LEU A 228 -14.39 -10.12 22.98
C LEU A 228 -15.32 -11.31 22.71
N LYS A 229 -15.33 -12.33 23.59
CA LYS A 229 -16.18 -13.52 23.44
C LYS A 229 -17.67 -13.21 23.42
N SER A 230 -18.10 -12.10 24.02
CA SER A 230 -19.50 -11.65 23.98
C SER A 230 -19.98 -11.33 22.56
N ASN A 231 -19.09 -10.78 21.72
CA ASN A 231 -19.37 -10.42 20.32
C ASN A 231 -18.70 -11.38 19.32
N CYS A 232 -17.89 -12.32 19.78
CA CYS A 232 -17.22 -13.32 18.94
C CYS A 232 -17.43 -14.73 19.54
N PRO A 233 -18.57 -15.37 19.27
CA PRO A 233 -18.87 -16.71 19.76
C PRO A 233 -17.86 -17.76 19.27
N SER A 234 -17.78 -18.89 19.97
CA SER A 234 -16.88 -20.00 19.62
C SER A 234 -17.23 -20.67 18.29
N ALA A 235 -18.46 -20.51 17.81
CA ALA A 235 -18.92 -20.92 16.50
C ALA A 235 -19.94 -19.92 15.96
N GLY A 236 -19.88 -19.62 14.66
CA GLY A 236 -20.72 -18.60 14.02
C GLY A 236 -20.30 -17.17 14.36
N GLY A 237 -21.06 -16.19 13.84
CA GLY A 237 -20.76 -14.77 14.02
C GLY A 237 -19.44 -14.34 13.38
N ASP A 238 -19.01 -15.00 12.30
CA ASP A 238 -17.71 -14.77 11.64
C ASP A 238 -17.49 -13.32 11.26
N ASP A 239 -18.53 -12.63 10.82
CA ASP A 239 -18.48 -11.23 10.37
C ASP A 239 -18.66 -10.20 11.50
N ASN A 240 -18.85 -10.63 12.75
CA ASN A 240 -18.91 -9.71 13.88
C ASN A 240 -17.59 -8.95 14.02
N LEU A 241 -17.68 -7.64 14.18
CA LEU A 241 -16.52 -6.75 14.15
C LEU A 241 -16.08 -6.36 15.56
N SER A 242 -14.77 -6.37 15.77
CA SER A 242 -14.13 -5.79 16.96
C SER A 242 -13.03 -4.82 16.52
N PRO A 243 -12.84 -3.71 17.25
CA PRO A 243 -11.73 -2.79 16.95
C PRO A 243 -10.37 -3.46 17.10
N LEU A 244 -9.45 -3.17 16.18
CA LEU A 244 -8.05 -3.61 16.28
C LEU A 244 -7.34 -2.96 17.47
N ASP A 245 -7.69 -1.70 17.76
CA ASP A 245 -7.29 -0.96 18.95
C ASP A 245 -8.49 -0.75 19.88
N SER A 246 -8.41 -1.33 21.09
CA SER A 246 -9.48 -1.21 22.08
C SER A 246 -9.49 0.11 22.85
N THR A 247 -8.43 0.90 22.74
CA THR A 247 -8.22 2.16 23.47
C THR A 247 -8.68 3.36 22.64
N SER A 248 -8.30 3.43 21.36
CA SER A 248 -8.59 4.57 20.48
C SER A 248 -8.94 4.13 19.05
N PRO A 249 -10.05 3.39 18.85
CA PRO A 249 -10.34 2.62 17.62
C PRO A 249 -10.44 3.41 16.31
N THR A 250 -10.55 4.73 16.41
CA THR A 250 -10.73 5.67 15.28
C THR A 250 -9.71 6.81 15.28
N SER A 251 -8.70 6.76 16.14
CA SER A 251 -7.62 7.76 16.19
C SER A 251 -6.30 7.09 15.90
N LEU A 252 -5.51 7.68 15.00
CA LEU A 252 -4.20 7.14 14.68
C LEU A 252 -3.17 7.71 15.65
N ASP A 253 -2.81 6.89 16.64
CA ASP A 253 -1.89 7.21 17.73
C ASP A 253 -0.99 5.99 18.09
N ASN A 254 -0.36 6.00 19.27
CA ASN A 254 0.51 4.90 19.71
C ASN A 254 -0.15 3.91 20.70
N ALA A 255 -1.47 3.97 20.89
CA ALA A 255 -2.20 3.11 21.80
C ALA A 255 -2.16 1.64 21.38
N TYR A 256 -2.04 1.35 20.08
CA TYR A 256 -1.73 0.00 19.58
C TYR A 256 -0.57 -0.66 20.35
N TYR A 257 0.57 0.04 20.48
CA TYR A 257 1.74 -0.51 21.16
C TYR A 257 1.53 -0.65 22.67
N LYS A 258 0.79 0.28 23.30
CA LYS A 258 0.40 0.17 24.72
C LYS A 258 -0.49 -1.05 24.95
N ASN A 259 -1.44 -1.30 24.05
CA ASN A 259 -2.27 -2.50 24.10
C ASN A 259 -1.42 -3.77 24.01
N LEU A 260 -0.38 -3.81 23.16
CA LEU A 260 0.52 -4.98 23.10
C LEU A 260 1.22 -5.24 24.44
N GLN A 261 1.69 -4.18 25.11
CA GLN A 261 2.31 -4.27 26.42
C GLN A 261 1.35 -4.83 27.47
N ASP A 262 0.07 -4.49 27.38
CA ASP A 262 -1.00 -4.95 28.27
C ASP A 262 -1.61 -6.30 27.83
N GLN A 263 -1.02 -6.99 26.84
CA GLN A 263 -1.54 -8.24 26.26
C GLN A 263 -2.94 -8.12 25.61
N LYS A 264 -3.26 -6.93 25.12
CA LYS A 264 -4.51 -6.54 24.45
C LYS A 264 -4.36 -6.34 22.95
N GLY A 265 -3.31 -6.85 22.30
CA GLY A 265 -3.31 -6.97 20.83
C GLY A 265 -4.51 -7.81 20.40
N LEU A 266 -5.21 -7.49 19.30
CA LEU A 266 -6.41 -8.25 18.91
C LEU A 266 -6.02 -9.56 18.21
N LEU A 267 -5.22 -9.44 17.15
CA LEU A 267 -4.82 -10.57 16.31
C LEU A 267 -3.65 -11.33 16.96
N HIS A 268 -3.48 -12.59 16.58
CA HIS A 268 -2.29 -13.36 16.96
C HIS A 268 -1.02 -12.62 16.52
N SER A 269 -0.95 -12.24 15.24
CA SER A 269 0.17 -11.49 14.67
C SER A 269 0.51 -10.19 15.40
N ASP A 270 -0.48 -9.50 15.99
CA ASP A 270 -0.24 -8.29 16.78
C ASP A 270 0.53 -8.61 18.05
N GLN A 271 0.06 -9.59 18.82
CA GLN A 271 0.68 -9.92 20.10
C GLN A 271 2.06 -10.57 19.94
N GLN A 272 2.33 -11.19 18.79
CA GLN A 272 3.66 -11.73 18.46
C GLN A 272 4.75 -10.63 18.43
N LEU A 273 4.39 -9.36 18.26
CA LEU A 273 5.36 -8.26 18.31
C LEU A 273 5.84 -7.94 19.72
N PHE A 274 5.10 -8.36 20.76
CA PHE A 274 5.42 -8.17 22.16
C PHE A 274 5.10 -9.43 22.98
N SER A 275 6.00 -10.41 22.90
CA SER A 275 5.85 -11.72 23.55
C SER A 275 7.22 -12.28 24.00
N GLY A 276 8.16 -11.42 24.39
CA GLY A 276 9.53 -11.81 24.78
C GLY A 276 10.48 -11.99 23.60
N GLY A 277 10.16 -11.39 22.44
CA GLY A 277 10.86 -11.56 21.18
C GLY A 277 11.83 -10.42 20.84
N SER A 278 12.42 -10.49 19.64
CA SER A 278 13.38 -9.49 19.15
C SER A 278 12.76 -8.10 18.88
N THR A 279 11.43 -8.01 18.79
CA THR A 279 10.70 -6.76 18.51
C THR A 279 10.26 -6.02 19.77
N ASP A 280 10.37 -6.62 20.96
CA ASP A 280 9.90 -6.04 22.22
C ASP A 280 10.50 -4.65 22.52
N ALA A 281 11.79 -4.48 22.21
CA ALA A 281 12.49 -3.21 22.41
C ALA A 281 11.92 -2.09 21.50
N GLN A 282 11.56 -2.42 20.26
CA GLN A 282 10.99 -1.46 19.32
C GLN A 282 9.56 -1.08 19.71
N VAL A 283 8.75 -2.03 20.18
CA VAL A 283 7.41 -1.75 20.73
C VAL A 283 7.52 -0.78 21.92
N LYS A 284 8.42 -1.03 22.88
CA LYS A 284 8.66 -0.13 24.02
C LYS A 284 9.14 1.25 23.59
N ALA A 285 9.96 1.33 22.54
CA ALA A 285 10.40 2.61 21.98
C ALA A 285 9.22 3.42 21.46
N TYR A 286 8.30 2.82 20.70
CA TYR A 286 7.10 3.51 20.19
C TYR A 286 6.07 3.87 21.27
N ILE A 287 6.03 3.15 22.40
CA ILE A 287 5.26 3.56 23.57
C ILE A 287 5.83 4.86 24.17
N SER A 288 7.16 4.89 24.33
CA SER A 288 7.88 5.97 25.03
C SER A 288 8.03 7.23 24.18
N ASP A 289 8.19 7.07 22.87
CA ASP A 289 8.34 8.14 21.90
C ASP A 289 7.34 7.96 20.75
N PRO A 290 6.12 8.53 20.88
CA PRO A 290 5.15 8.53 19.79
C PRO A 290 5.67 9.23 18.52
N ALA A 291 6.62 10.17 18.62
CA ALA A 291 7.13 10.89 17.46
C ALA A 291 8.06 10.03 16.60
N SER A 292 8.84 9.15 17.23
CA SER A 292 9.65 8.17 16.48
C SER A 292 8.75 7.21 15.70
N PHE A 293 7.62 6.77 16.29
CA PHE A 293 6.63 5.97 15.58
C PHE A 293 6.10 6.68 14.34
N ARG A 294 5.67 7.94 14.46
CA ARG A 294 5.19 8.74 13.31
C ARG A 294 6.19 8.77 12.17
N THR A 295 7.45 9.03 12.51
CA THR A 295 8.54 9.18 11.55
C THR A 295 8.84 7.85 10.85
N ASP A 296 8.99 6.78 11.62
CA ASP A 296 9.27 5.44 11.08
C ASP A 296 8.09 4.91 10.25
N PHE A 297 6.84 5.17 10.67
CA PHE A 297 5.65 4.82 9.92
C PHE A 297 5.60 5.55 8.57
N ALA A 298 5.79 6.87 8.57
CA ALA A 298 5.84 7.67 7.35
C ALA A 298 6.92 7.18 6.37
N ASN A 299 8.13 6.90 6.86
CA ASN A 299 9.21 6.37 6.04
C ASN A 299 8.89 4.98 5.48
N ALA A 300 8.32 4.10 6.30
CA ALA A 300 7.93 2.76 5.86
C ALA A 300 6.78 2.79 4.83
N MET A 301 5.83 3.73 4.96
CA MET A 301 4.77 3.95 3.98
C MET A 301 5.31 4.45 2.63
N VAL A 302 6.29 5.37 2.64
CA VAL A 302 6.98 5.79 1.41
C VAL A 302 7.67 4.61 0.75
N LYS A 303 8.43 3.82 1.53
CA LYS A 303 9.11 2.62 1.03
C LYS A 303 8.12 1.59 0.45
N MET A 304 6.99 1.39 1.11
CA MET A 304 5.93 0.50 0.62
C MET A 304 5.33 1.00 -0.69
N GLY A 305 5.07 2.29 -0.82
CA GLY A 305 4.61 2.91 -2.06
C GLY A 305 5.60 2.70 -3.24
N ASN A 306 6.86 2.37 -2.96
CA ASN A 306 7.90 2.19 -3.96
C ASN A 306 8.15 0.71 -4.33
N LEU A 307 7.29 -0.20 -3.86
CA LEU A 307 7.33 -1.61 -4.27
C LEU A 307 6.93 -1.75 -5.74
N SER A 308 7.88 -2.16 -6.56
CA SER A 308 7.73 -2.58 -7.96
C SER A 308 6.74 -1.75 -8.79
N PRO A 309 6.85 -0.40 -8.83
CA PRO A 309 5.87 0.42 -9.54
C PRO A 309 6.00 0.22 -11.05
N LEU A 310 4.85 0.15 -11.75
CA LEU A 310 4.84 0.32 -13.20
C LEU A 310 5.07 1.79 -13.53
N THR A 311 6.08 2.07 -14.35
CA THR A 311 6.53 3.43 -14.68
C THR A 311 6.93 3.56 -16.16
N GLY A 312 7.02 4.81 -16.63
CA GLY A 312 7.39 5.12 -18.02
C GLY A 312 6.27 4.84 -19.04
N THR A 313 6.60 4.98 -20.33
CA THR A 313 5.58 5.00 -21.40
C THR A 313 5.03 3.60 -21.73
N TYR A 314 5.85 2.55 -21.59
CA TYR A 314 5.56 1.22 -22.13
C TYR A 314 5.09 0.19 -21.11
N ASN A 315 5.09 0.52 -19.80
CA ASN A 315 4.69 -0.40 -18.74
C ASN A 315 3.39 0.09 -18.08
N GLY A 316 2.32 -0.69 -18.21
CA GLY A 316 1.00 -0.36 -17.64
C GLY A 316 0.24 0.74 -18.40
N GLN A 317 -0.86 1.20 -17.83
CA GLN A 317 -1.80 2.16 -18.42
C GLN A 317 -2.26 3.20 -17.41
N ILE A 318 -3.06 4.18 -17.85
CA ILE A 318 -3.85 5.02 -16.95
C ILE A 318 -5.30 4.60 -17.17
N ARG A 319 -5.87 3.81 -16.26
CA ARG A 319 -7.25 3.34 -16.41
C ARG A 319 -8.21 4.50 -16.27
N THR A 320 -9.28 4.56 -17.07
CA THR A 320 -10.37 5.53 -16.85
C THR A 320 -11.38 5.03 -15.83
N ASN A 321 -11.52 3.71 -15.71
CA ASN A 321 -12.28 3.01 -14.68
C ASN A 321 -11.34 2.04 -13.93
N CYS A 322 -11.22 2.18 -12.62
CA CYS A 322 -10.29 1.35 -11.84
C CYS A 322 -10.65 -0.15 -11.81
N HIS A 323 -11.87 -0.52 -12.19
CA HIS A 323 -12.35 -1.90 -12.17
C HIS A 323 -11.98 -2.72 -13.42
N SER A 324 -11.53 -2.08 -14.50
CA SER A 324 -11.22 -2.75 -15.76
C SER A 324 -9.99 -2.17 -16.44
N ALA A 325 -9.25 -2.99 -17.18
CA ALA A 325 -8.29 -2.48 -18.16
C ALA A 325 -9.01 -1.63 -19.23
N ASN A 326 -8.29 -0.68 -19.86
CA ASN A 326 -8.81 0.12 -20.98
C ASN A 326 -8.96 -0.70 -22.26
#